data_AF-A0A200J0R4-F1
#
_entry.id   AF-A0A200J0R4-F1
#
_cell.length_a   1.000
_cell.length_b   1.000
_cell.length_c   1.000
_cell.angle_alpha   90.00
_cell.angle_beta   90.00
_cell.angle_gamma   90.00
#
_symmetry.space_group_name_H-M   'P 1'
#
loop_
_entity.id
_entity.type
_entity.pdbx_description
1 polymer ?
#
loop_
_entity_poly.entity_id
_entity_poly.type
_entity_poly.pdbx_seq_one_letter_code
_entity_poly.pdbx_strand_id
1 'polypeptide(L)'
;MKIETMVASEWHNFAAQVAESRQLFPLFETHSSAREVFTRSVRKNTGHAYVAYAGKVPYLFIMTESERVTNLLLLQETVKTGWSSIFTVIEHLFKRTFQGSASFHFPHHLTLHLKELFLMHGYKEIEENRFSKVLDYHTSLVLGGGGARGAYQIGVWQAVKELEIPIELITGTSVGALNGALILQGDFEAAKKMWEEIDTKKILAFPVNKTTNDTFGGVLSQVGAFTINAIQTKGVSTKPLQELIRDTFSAEKMQQVSTDFYLVTTELPNFQEKVIRFNGKQQSKWQNWLLASASFFPAMAAAEIADKYYVDGGYRNNIPVDVAIEHGATECIIVDVKGPGITKPVKIRDEITCLTLQTPWSMGAVLLFDGARSVQNIKLGYLETMKIIGEKYKGHWYTFDETFDSLIQFQQQFFTYIKETYQLKLWLSVEQKNKICKKMRKVYKDRVFTENIGLVLVELLAKNQGISAAKLYTIEEMIGILQQKKEMKTDLVETIGMISVQEWLKKYYDDYFLLSEKQQLAALTSLLASNEQEKAQWLATLVDKLPVQVLQLLMIEFIQTRSGK
;
A
#
# COMPACT_ATOMS: atom_id res chain seq x y z
N MET A 1 -3.90 -15.13 -8.99
CA MET A 1 -4.64 -14.51 -10.13
C MET A 1 -4.35 -13.00 -10.21
N LYS A 2 -4.31 -12.39 -11.40
CA LYS A 2 -4.06 -10.94 -11.57
C LYS A 2 -5.32 -10.25 -12.11
N ILE A 3 -5.77 -9.18 -11.45
CA ILE A 3 -6.89 -8.33 -11.90
C ILE A 3 -6.42 -6.87 -11.89
N GLU A 4 -6.76 -6.11 -12.92
CA GLU A 4 -6.43 -4.68 -13.03
C GLU A 4 -7.65 -3.86 -13.39
N THR A 5 -7.77 -2.67 -12.80
CA THR A 5 -8.77 -1.66 -13.19
C THR A 5 -8.47 -1.13 -14.58
N MET A 6 -9.48 -1.01 -15.45
CA MET A 6 -9.35 -0.45 -16.79
C MET A 6 -9.60 1.05 -16.78
N VAL A 7 -8.92 1.78 -17.66
CA VAL A 7 -9.08 3.23 -17.86
C VAL A 7 -9.15 3.56 -19.34
N ALA A 8 -9.82 4.66 -19.70
CA ALA A 8 -10.10 5.05 -21.07
C ALA A 8 -8.84 5.14 -21.95
N SER A 9 -7.75 5.73 -21.45
CA SER A 9 -6.52 5.91 -22.22
C SER A 9 -5.83 4.61 -22.61
N GLU A 10 -6.10 3.51 -21.90
CA GLU A 10 -5.56 2.18 -22.15
C GLU A 10 -6.52 1.29 -22.94
N TRP A 11 -7.73 1.79 -23.29
CA TRP A 11 -8.73 1.06 -24.06
C TRP A 11 -8.17 0.39 -25.33
N HIS A 12 -7.29 1.09 -26.04
CA HIS A 12 -6.68 0.61 -27.27
C HIS A 12 -5.89 -0.71 -27.09
N ASN A 13 -5.41 -1.01 -25.88
CA ASN A 13 -4.71 -2.27 -25.57
C ASN A 13 -5.65 -3.48 -25.51
N PHE A 14 -6.95 -3.24 -25.33
CA PHE A 14 -7.97 -4.26 -25.10
C PHE A 14 -9.07 -4.28 -26.16
N ALA A 15 -9.10 -3.28 -27.05
CA ALA A 15 -10.20 -3.09 -28.00
C ALA A 15 -10.44 -4.30 -28.91
N ALA A 16 -9.36 -4.94 -29.39
CA ALA A 16 -9.46 -6.14 -30.24
C ALA A 16 -10.04 -7.34 -29.46
N GLN A 17 -9.52 -7.57 -28.25
CA GLN A 17 -9.97 -8.66 -27.39
C GLN A 17 -11.42 -8.47 -26.94
N VAL A 18 -11.83 -7.25 -26.60
CA VAL A 18 -13.23 -6.96 -26.26
C VAL A 18 -14.13 -7.13 -27.49
N ALA A 19 -13.66 -6.78 -28.70
CA ALA A 19 -14.40 -7.02 -29.93
C ALA A 19 -14.62 -8.52 -30.21
N GLU A 20 -13.73 -9.40 -29.77
CA GLU A 20 -13.88 -10.86 -29.92
C GLU A 20 -14.59 -11.54 -28.73
N SER A 21 -14.76 -10.82 -27.63
CA SER A 21 -15.39 -11.33 -26.42
C SER A 21 -16.91 -11.56 -26.57
N ARG A 22 -17.46 -12.41 -25.71
CA ARG A 22 -18.90 -12.66 -25.61
C ARG A 22 -19.38 -12.44 -24.19
N GLN A 23 -20.59 -11.89 -24.04
CA GLN A 23 -21.25 -11.87 -22.74
C GLN A 23 -21.37 -13.29 -22.20
N LEU A 24 -20.91 -13.50 -20.96
CA LEU A 24 -20.91 -14.81 -20.33
C LEU A 24 -22.30 -15.20 -19.82
N PHE A 25 -22.99 -14.22 -19.25
CA PHE A 25 -24.37 -14.33 -18.80
C PHE A 25 -25.24 -13.35 -19.59
N PRO A 26 -26.55 -13.62 -19.77
CA PRO A 26 -27.47 -12.77 -20.54
C PRO A 26 -27.85 -11.50 -19.77
N LEU A 27 -26.85 -10.66 -19.45
CA LEU A 27 -27.03 -9.35 -18.83
C LEU A 27 -27.58 -8.32 -19.83
N PHE A 28 -27.40 -8.57 -21.13
CA PHE A 28 -27.90 -7.77 -22.23
C PHE A 28 -28.56 -8.66 -23.29
N GLU A 29 -29.42 -8.08 -24.13
CA GLU A 29 -30.11 -8.81 -25.21
C GLU A 29 -29.15 -9.46 -26.21
N THR A 30 -28.02 -8.81 -26.50
CA THR A 30 -27.03 -9.30 -27.49
C THR A 30 -25.60 -9.11 -27.01
N HIS A 31 -24.69 -9.97 -27.49
CA HIS A 31 -23.25 -9.81 -27.27
C HIS A 31 -22.74 -8.44 -27.77
N SER A 32 -23.32 -7.92 -28.85
CA SER A 32 -22.98 -6.60 -29.39
C SER A 32 -23.36 -5.48 -28.43
N SER A 33 -24.57 -5.51 -27.86
CA SER A 33 -25.01 -4.52 -26.87
C SER A 33 -24.14 -4.54 -25.61
N ALA A 34 -23.81 -5.73 -25.10
CA ALA A 34 -22.91 -5.88 -23.95
C ALA A 34 -21.53 -5.25 -24.21
N ARG A 35 -20.93 -5.53 -25.38
CA ARG A 35 -19.64 -4.93 -25.80
C ARG A 35 -19.72 -3.42 -25.97
N GLU A 36 -20.82 -2.91 -26.53
CA GLU A 36 -21.00 -1.47 -26.73
C GLU A 36 -21.12 -0.73 -25.40
N VAL A 37 -21.93 -1.23 -24.47
CA VAL A 37 -22.07 -0.66 -23.12
C VAL A 37 -20.73 -0.71 -22.38
N PHE A 38 -20.03 -1.85 -22.40
CA PHE A 38 -18.70 -1.97 -21.80
C PHE A 38 -17.72 -0.94 -22.38
N THR A 39 -17.64 -0.87 -23.71
CA THR A 39 -16.75 0.05 -24.43
C THR A 39 -17.06 1.50 -24.08
N ARG A 40 -18.34 1.87 -24.08
CA ARG A 40 -18.80 3.23 -23.77
C ARG A 40 -18.42 3.60 -22.34
N SER A 41 -18.64 2.71 -21.40
CA SER A 41 -18.37 2.95 -19.98
C SER A 41 -16.87 3.10 -19.70
N VAL A 42 -16.04 2.20 -20.23
CA VAL A 42 -14.57 2.30 -20.09
C VAL A 42 -14.06 3.59 -20.73
N ARG A 43 -14.55 3.96 -21.92
CA ARG A 43 -14.11 5.20 -22.61
C ARG A 43 -14.54 6.47 -21.89
N LYS A 44 -15.65 6.43 -21.15
CA LYS A 44 -16.11 7.55 -20.32
C LYS A 44 -15.57 7.51 -18.89
N ASN A 45 -14.81 6.47 -18.52
CA ASN A 45 -14.40 6.19 -17.14
C ASN A 45 -15.59 6.17 -16.16
N THR A 46 -16.74 5.65 -16.59
CA THR A 46 -17.95 5.55 -15.76
C THR A 46 -18.08 4.14 -15.20
N GLY A 47 -18.25 4.02 -13.88
CA GLY A 47 -18.29 2.75 -13.16
C GLY A 47 -16.91 2.10 -13.01
N HIS A 48 -16.87 0.93 -12.38
CA HIS A 48 -15.62 0.21 -12.12
C HIS A 48 -15.46 -0.92 -13.13
N ALA A 49 -14.53 -0.74 -14.08
CA ALA A 49 -14.20 -1.76 -15.07
C ALA A 49 -12.89 -2.45 -14.72
N TYR A 50 -12.84 -3.76 -14.89
CA TYR A 50 -11.69 -4.60 -14.58
C TYR A 50 -11.40 -5.58 -15.71
N VAL A 51 -10.13 -5.97 -15.81
CA VAL A 51 -9.65 -7.07 -16.65
C VAL A 51 -8.91 -8.09 -15.78
N ALA A 52 -9.27 -9.36 -15.92
CA ALA A 52 -8.60 -10.47 -15.27
C ALA A 52 -7.71 -11.23 -16.28
N TYR A 53 -6.56 -11.72 -15.78
CA TYR A 53 -5.53 -12.36 -16.59
C TYR A 53 -5.27 -13.81 -16.19
N ALA A 54 -5.09 -14.66 -17.19
CA ALA A 54 -4.50 -15.98 -17.07
C ALA A 54 -3.03 -15.87 -17.51
N GLY A 55 -2.12 -15.81 -16.54
CA GLY A 55 -0.72 -15.45 -16.80
C GLY A 55 -0.60 -14.01 -17.33
N LYS A 56 -0.24 -13.86 -18.60
CA LYS A 56 -0.14 -12.55 -19.28
C LYS A 56 -1.30 -12.25 -20.23
N VAL A 57 -2.23 -13.19 -20.38
CA VAL A 57 -3.29 -13.09 -21.39
C VAL A 57 -4.59 -12.67 -20.71
N PRO A 58 -5.23 -11.56 -21.14
CA PRO A 58 -6.54 -11.18 -20.63
C PRO A 58 -7.58 -12.20 -21.08
N TYR A 59 -8.51 -12.57 -20.19
CA TYR A 59 -9.54 -13.55 -20.53
C TYR A 59 -10.95 -13.15 -20.08
N LEU A 60 -11.07 -12.34 -19.02
CA LEU A 60 -12.36 -11.92 -18.48
C LEU A 60 -12.37 -10.42 -18.25
N PHE A 61 -13.42 -9.76 -18.72
CA PHE A 61 -13.66 -8.33 -18.53
C PHE A 61 -14.93 -8.15 -17.71
N ILE A 62 -14.84 -7.38 -16.63
CA ILE A 62 -15.88 -7.29 -15.61
C ILE A 62 -16.20 -5.82 -15.39
N MET A 63 -17.48 -5.46 -15.35
CA MET A 63 -17.91 -4.20 -14.76
C MET A 63 -18.71 -4.45 -13.50
N THR A 64 -18.42 -3.65 -12.48
CA THR A 64 -19.17 -3.64 -11.23
C THR A 64 -19.65 -2.23 -10.91
N GLU A 65 -20.72 -2.18 -10.14
CA GLU A 65 -21.28 -0.98 -9.56
C GLU A 65 -21.87 -1.37 -8.20
N SER A 66 -21.32 -0.81 -7.12
CA SER A 66 -21.62 -1.26 -5.75
C SER A 66 -21.44 -2.78 -5.62
N GLU A 67 -22.43 -3.50 -5.08
CA GLU A 67 -22.40 -4.96 -4.90
C GLU A 67 -22.88 -5.74 -6.13
N ARG A 68 -22.94 -5.11 -7.31
CA ARG A 68 -23.57 -5.69 -8.52
C ARG A 68 -22.59 -5.83 -9.67
N VAL A 69 -22.60 -6.99 -10.32
CA VAL A 69 -21.97 -7.19 -11.63
C VAL A 69 -22.91 -6.66 -12.70
N THR A 70 -22.46 -5.65 -13.45
CA THR A 70 -23.27 -4.98 -14.48
C THR A 70 -22.92 -5.42 -15.88
N ASN A 71 -21.71 -5.95 -16.09
CA ASN A 71 -21.28 -6.49 -17.38
C ASN A 71 -20.19 -7.55 -17.18
N LEU A 72 -20.21 -8.60 -17.99
CA LEU A 72 -19.25 -9.70 -17.91
C LEU A 72 -18.97 -10.29 -19.28
N LEU A 73 -17.77 -10.06 -19.81
CA LEU A 73 -17.36 -10.51 -21.14
C LEU A 73 -16.20 -11.49 -21.04
N LEU A 74 -16.35 -12.67 -21.64
CA LEU A 74 -15.34 -13.72 -21.71
C LEU A 74 -14.71 -13.76 -23.10
N LEU A 75 -13.38 -13.82 -23.16
CA LEU A 75 -12.63 -14.07 -24.39
C LEU A 75 -12.55 -15.58 -24.65
N GLN A 76 -13.14 -16.05 -25.75
CA GLN A 76 -13.36 -17.49 -25.98
C GLN A 76 -12.09 -18.30 -26.25
N GLU A 77 -11.05 -17.69 -26.83
CA GLU A 77 -9.87 -18.43 -27.30
C GLU A 77 -8.87 -18.78 -26.19
N THR A 78 -8.99 -18.19 -24.99
CA THR A 78 -7.84 -18.12 -24.09
C THR A 78 -7.83 -19.07 -22.91
N VAL A 79 -8.94 -19.68 -22.45
CA VAL A 79 -8.84 -20.67 -21.35
C VAL A 79 -9.98 -21.69 -21.30
N LYS A 80 -9.64 -22.96 -21.03
CA LYS A 80 -10.52 -23.96 -20.38
C LYS A 80 -10.77 -23.56 -18.91
N THR A 81 -11.29 -22.36 -18.65
CA THR A 81 -11.61 -21.91 -17.28
C THR A 81 -12.92 -22.55 -16.85
N GLY A 82 -12.87 -23.34 -15.77
CA GLY A 82 -14.09 -23.83 -15.13
C GLY A 82 -14.90 -22.69 -14.51
N TRP A 83 -16.21 -22.89 -14.39
CA TRP A 83 -17.13 -21.93 -13.76
C TRP A 83 -16.68 -21.47 -12.38
N SER A 84 -16.11 -22.37 -11.58
CA SER A 84 -15.61 -22.04 -10.24
C SER A 84 -14.56 -20.92 -10.29
N SER A 85 -13.63 -20.96 -11.24
CA SER A 85 -12.63 -19.90 -11.38
C SER A 85 -13.26 -18.55 -11.70
N ILE A 86 -14.31 -18.51 -12.53
CA ILE A 86 -15.00 -17.27 -12.87
C ILE A 86 -15.71 -16.67 -11.65
N PHE A 87 -16.47 -17.49 -10.92
CA PHE A 87 -17.14 -17.03 -9.70
C PHE A 87 -16.13 -16.57 -8.64
N THR A 88 -15.01 -17.30 -8.47
CA THR A 88 -13.91 -16.87 -7.60
C THR A 88 -13.33 -15.51 -7.99
N VAL A 89 -13.16 -15.20 -9.28
CA VAL A 89 -12.72 -13.86 -9.73
C VAL A 89 -13.68 -12.77 -9.29
N ILE A 90 -14.97 -13.02 -9.47
CA ILE A 90 -16.03 -12.07 -9.16
C ILE A 90 -16.10 -11.85 -7.65
N GLU A 91 -16.11 -12.92 -6.87
CA GLU A 91 -16.09 -12.86 -5.40
C GLU A 91 -14.84 -12.15 -4.88
N HIS A 92 -13.66 -12.40 -5.48
CA HIS A 92 -12.41 -11.73 -5.12
C HIS A 92 -12.48 -10.21 -5.33
N LEU A 93 -13.15 -9.73 -6.39
CA LEU A 93 -13.34 -8.30 -6.62
C LEU A 93 -14.13 -7.63 -5.50
N PHE A 94 -15.22 -8.25 -5.05
CA PHE A 94 -16.06 -7.72 -3.98
C PHE A 94 -15.43 -7.89 -2.59
N LYS A 95 -14.74 -9.01 -2.34
CA LYS A 95 -14.02 -9.28 -1.08
C LYS A 95 -12.85 -8.33 -0.86
N ARG A 96 -12.19 -7.85 -1.93
CA ARG A 96 -11.08 -6.90 -1.83
C ARG A 96 -11.48 -5.57 -1.17
N THR A 97 -12.73 -5.15 -1.37
CA THR A 97 -13.32 -3.93 -0.79
C THR A 97 -14.36 -4.25 0.29
N PHE A 98 -14.34 -5.48 0.82
CA PHE A 98 -15.18 -5.94 1.94
C PHE A 98 -16.69 -5.67 1.75
N GLN A 99 -17.21 -5.86 0.53
CA GLN A 99 -18.65 -5.72 0.26
C GLN A 99 -19.46 -6.85 0.93
N GLY A 100 -20.70 -6.59 1.36
CA GLY A 100 -21.51 -7.59 2.06
C GLY A 100 -22.02 -8.71 1.15
N SER A 101 -22.23 -8.39 -0.14
CA SER A 101 -22.72 -9.36 -1.11
C SER A 101 -22.14 -9.17 -2.51
N ALA A 102 -22.33 -10.21 -3.34
CA ALA A 102 -22.12 -10.15 -4.77
C ALA A 102 -23.45 -10.49 -5.46
N SER A 103 -23.91 -9.62 -6.36
CA SER A 103 -25.24 -9.76 -6.97
C SER A 103 -25.23 -9.61 -8.50
N PHE A 104 -26.23 -10.23 -9.11
CA PHE A 104 -26.53 -10.18 -10.53
C PHE A 104 -28.00 -9.85 -10.73
N HIS A 105 -28.28 -9.00 -11.71
CA HIS A 105 -29.63 -8.67 -12.13
C HIS A 105 -29.77 -8.93 -13.62
N PHE A 106 -30.72 -9.79 -13.99
CA PHE A 106 -30.95 -10.16 -15.38
C PHE A 106 -32.25 -9.53 -15.91
N PRO A 107 -32.26 -9.02 -17.15
CA PRO A 107 -33.45 -8.43 -17.75
C PRO A 107 -34.53 -9.48 -18.09
N HIS A 108 -34.14 -10.75 -18.19
CA HIS A 108 -35.00 -11.86 -18.56
C HIS A 108 -34.71 -13.11 -17.72
N HIS A 109 -35.60 -14.08 -17.81
CA HIS A 109 -35.43 -15.38 -17.16
C HIS A 109 -34.20 -16.13 -17.64
N LEU A 110 -33.40 -16.57 -16.68
CA LEU A 110 -32.32 -17.51 -16.92
C LEU A 110 -32.87 -18.90 -17.27
N THR A 111 -32.13 -19.61 -18.12
CA THR A 111 -32.37 -21.04 -18.36
C THR A 111 -32.17 -21.83 -17.05
N LEU A 112 -32.83 -22.98 -16.93
CA LEU A 112 -32.70 -23.85 -15.76
C LEU A 112 -31.23 -24.16 -15.44
N HIS A 113 -30.43 -24.46 -16.47
CA HIS A 113 -29.00 -24.74 -16.32
C HIS A 113 -28.22 -23.57 -15.68
N LEU A 114 -28.49 -22.33 -16.10
CA LEU A 114 -27.83 -21.16 -15.50
C LEU A 114 -28.31 -20.93 -14.07
N LYS A 115 -29.60 -21.14 -13.78
CA LYS A 115 -30.09 -21.07 -12.39
C LYS A 115 -29.40 -22.09 -11.48
N GLU A 116 -29.30 -23.34 -11.92
CA GLU A 116 -28.57 -24.40 -11.22
C GLU A 116 -27.11 -24.03 -11.02
N LEU A 117 -26.47 -23.42 -12.02
CA LEU A 117 -25.09 -22.97 -11.93
C LEU A 117 -24.87 -21.93 -10.82
N PHE A 118 -25.75 -20.94 -10.71
CA PHE A 118 -25.70 -19.94 -9.63
C PHE A 118 -25.90 -20.60 -8.26
N LEU A 119 -26.89 -21.48 -8.13
CA LEU A 119 -27.16 -22.23 -6.89
C LEU A 119 -25.97 -23.08 -6.46
N MET A 120 -25.33 -23.80 -7.40
CA MET A 120 -24.13 -24.61 -7.13
C MET A 120 -22.95 -23.79 -6.60
N HIS A 121 -22.86 -22.50 -6.94
CA HIS A 121 -21.81 -21.60 -6.46
C HIS A 121 -22.23 -20.74 -5.26
N GLY A 122 -23.41 -21.03 -4.67
CA GLY A 122 -23.90 -20.41 -3.44
C GLY A 122 -24.72 -19.13 -3.63
N TYR A 123 -25.06 -18.77 -4.88
CA TYR A 123 -25.95 -17.65 -5.16
C TYR A 123 -27.41 -18.09 -5.05
N LYS A 124 -28.23 -17.30 -4.37
CA LYS A 124 -29.67 -17.55 -4.19
C LYS A 124 -30.47 -16.55 -5.03
N GLU A 125 -31.59 -17.00 -5.60
CA GLU A 125 -32.57 -16.11 -6.24
C GLU A 125 -33.35 -15.40 -5.12
N ILE A 126 -33.07 -14.11 -4.90
CA ILE A 126 -33.70 -13.30 -3.84
C ILE A 126 -35.03 -12.70 -4.28
N GLU A 127 -35.11 -12.36 -5.57
CA GLU A 127 -36.27 -11.87 -6.29
C GLU A 127 -36.18 -12.41 -7.72
N GLU A 128 -37.27 -12.32 -8.47
CA GLU A 128 -37.33 -12.78 -9.85
C GLU A 128 -36.16 -12.21 -10.68
N ASN A 129 -35.32 -13.10 -11.24
CA ASN A 129 -34.15 -12.74 -12.05
C ASN A 129 -33.05 -11.94 -11.30
N ARG A 130 -33.04 -11.97 -9.96
CA ARG A 130 -32.00 -11.37 -9.13
C ARG A 130 -31.33 -12.43 -8.27
N PHE A 131 -30.04 -12.65 -8.52
CA PHE A 131 -29.23 -13.64 -7.82
C PHE A 131 -28.23 -12.91 -6.92
N SER A 132 -28.14 -13.32 -5.66
CA SER A 132 -27.19 -12.74 -4.71
C SER A 132 -26.55 -13.82 -3.86
N LYS A 133 -25.27 -13.63 -3.55
CA LYS A 133 -24.50 -14.42 -2.59
C LYS A 133 -24.02 -13.48 -1.51
N VAL A 134 -24.40 -13.76 -0.28
CA VAL A 134 -23.78 -13.14 0.90
C VAL A 134 -22.34 -13.64 0.98
N LEU A 135 -21.40 -12.71 1.13
CA LEU A 135 -19.98 -13.04 1.22
C LEU A 135 -19.64 -13.27 2.68
N ASP A 136 -19.28 -14.51 3.02
CA ASP A 136 -18.80 -14.85 4.35
C ASP A 136 -17.31 -14.47 4.48
N TYR A 137 -16.98 -13.89 5.63
CA TYR A 137 -15.66 -13.38 5.97
C TYR A 137 -15.14 -14.07 7.22
N HIS A 138 -13.95 -14.66 7.12
CA HIS A 138 -13.09 -15.06 8.21
C HIS A 138 -11.76 -14.33 8.05
N THR A 139 -11.83 -13.00 8.20
CA THR A 139 -10.74 -12.08 7.86
C THR A 139 -9.59 -12.22 8.85
N SER A 140 -8.39 -12.41 8.31
CA SER A 140 -7.16 -12.36 9.07
C SER A 140 -6.41 -11.05 8.90
N LEU A 141 -6.00 -10.44 10.01
CA LEU A 141 -5.01 -9.36 10.02
C LEU A 141 -3.61 -9.95 10.24
N VAL A 142 -2.78 -9.92 9.20
CA VAL A 142 -1.41 -10.45 9.21
C VAL A 142 -0.42 -9.31 9.42
N LEU A 143 0.24 -9.28 10.58
CA LEU A 143 1.11 -8.19 11.01
C LEU A 143 2.58 -8.59 10.90
N GLY A 144 3.27 -7.99 9.92
CA GLY A 144 4.69 -8.28 9.69
C GLY A 144 5.62 -7.74 10.79
N GLY A 145 6.80 -8.36 10.94
CA GLY A 145 7.86 -7.83 11.79
C GLY A 145 8.53 -6.60 11.18
N GLY A 146 9.14 -5.75 12.04
CA GLY A 146 9.81 -4.51 11.60
C GLY A 146 10.17 -3.47 12.67
N GLY A 147 10.18 -3.84 13.96
CA GLY A 147 10.61 -2.95 15.06
C GLY A 147 9.83 -1.63 15.09
N ALA A 148 10.52 -0.50 15.15
CA ALA A 148 9.93 0.84 15.24
C ALA A 148 8.95 1.20 14.10
N ARG A 149 9.03 0.51 12.96
CA ARG A 149 8.10 0.68 11.84
C ARG A 149 6.69 0.15 12.17
N GLY A 150 6.54 -0.62 13.25
CA GLY A 150 5.26 -1.15 13.72
C GLY A 150 4.20 -0.10 14.01
N ALA A 151 4.56 1.16 14.25
CA ALA A 151 3.62 2.28 14.38
C ALA A 151 2.63 2.37 13.19
N TYR A 152 3.06 2.01 11.98
CA TYR A 152 2.20 1.94 10.79
C TYR A 152 1.00 1.01 10.97
N GLN A 153 1.18 -0.12 11.67
CA GLN A 153 0.12 -1.10 11.90
C GLN A 153 -1.01 -0.56 12.78
N ILE A 154 -0.73 0.36 13.69
CA ILE A 154 -1.75 1.02 14.51
C ILE A 154 -2.63 1.93 13.65
N GLY A 155 -2.05 2.61 12.67
CA GLY A 155 -2.80 3.37 11.67
C GLY A 155 -3.71 2.49 10.81
N VAL A 156 -3.21 1.33 10.39
CA VAL A 156 -4.03 0.33 9.70
C VAL A 156 -5.19 -0.13 10.58
N TRP A 157 -4.93 -0.45 11.85
CA TRP A 157 -5.98 -0.85 12.79
C TRP A 157 -7.05 0.23 12.94
N GLN A 158 -6.67 1.51 13.01
CA GLN A 158 -7.61 2.62 13.03
C GLN A 158 -8.55 2.59 11.82
N ALA A 159 -8.00 2.52 10.61
CA ALA A 159 -8.79 2.52 9.38
C ALA A 159 -9.68 1.27 9.26
N VAL A 160 -9.16 0.09 9.60
CA VAL A 160 -9.93 -1.16 9.59
C VAL A 160 -11.12 -1.09 10.55
N LYS A 161 -10.95 -0.47 11.72
CA LYS A 161 -12.02 -0.23 12.69
C LYS A 161 -13.07 0.76 12.17
N GLU A 162 -12.63 1.87 11.55
CA GLU A 162 -13.53 2.88 10.96
C GLU A 162 -14.32 2.34 9.74
N LEU A 163 -13.74 1.40 8.99
CA LEU A 163 -14.39 0.71 7.88
C LEU A 163 -15.27 -0.47 8.33
N GLU A 164 -15.38 -0.70 9.65
CA GLU A 164 -16.20 -1.77 10.25
C GLU A 164 -15.86 -3.18 9.74
N ILE A 165 -14.59 -3.40 9.38
CA ILE A 165 -14.14 -4.70 8.87
C ILE A 165 -13.93 -5.65 10.06
N PRO A 166 -14.65 -6.79 10.13
CA PRO A 166 -14.47 -7.75 11.21
C PRO A 166 -13.11 -8.43 11.09
N ILE A 167 -12.35 -8.49 12.19
CA ILE A 167 -11.10 -9.25 12.29
C ILE A 167 -11.39 -10.47 13.17
N GLU A 168 -11.33 -11.65 12.58
CA GLU A 168 -11.61 -12.92 13.29
C GLU A 168 -10.32 -13.67 13.66
N LEU A 169 -9.23 -13.36 12.95
CA LEU A 169 -7.93 -13.98 13.15
C LEU A 169 -6.81 -12.94 13.09
N ILE A 170 -5.85 -13.02 13.99
CA ILE A 170 -4.62 -12.21 13.94
C ILE A 170 -3.43 -13.14 13.86
N THR A 171 -2.47 -12.80 13.00
CA THR A 171 -1.17 -13.45 12.99
C THR A 171 -0.08 -12.39 13.04
N GLY A 172 0.98 -12.60 13.82
CA GLY A 172 1.98 -11.56 14.05
C GLY A 172 3.38 -12.09 14.28
N THR A 173 4.37 -11.33 13.82
CA THR A 173 5.79 -11.61 14.06
C THR A 173 6.46 -10.36 14.64
N SER A 174 7.28 -10.52 15.69
CA SER A 174 8.04 -9.41 16.30
C SER A 174 7.12 -8.29 16.79
N VAL A 175 7.35 -7.05 16.36
CA VAL A 175 6.44 -5.93 16.61
C VAL A 175 5.01 -6.21 16.14
N GLY A 176 4.82 -7.02 15.10
CA GLY A 176 3.50 -7.45 14.66
C GLY A 176 2.80 -8.35 15.67
N ALA A 177 3.53 -9.16 16.43
CA ALA A 177 2.97 -9.92 17.54
C ALA A 177 2.58 -8.99 18.71
N LEU A 178 3.42 -8.00 19.04
CA LEU A 178 3.12 -7.00 20.07
C LEU A 178 1.88 -6.18 19.71
N ASN A 179 1.82 -5.65 18.49
CA ASN A 179 0.66 -4.91 18.01
C ASN A 179 -0.57 -5.81 17.87
N GLY A 180 -0.41 -7.08 17.49
CA GLY A 180 -1.50 -8.05 17.50
C GLY A 180 -2.14 -8.18 18.89
N ALA A 181 -1.32 -8.30 19.94
CA ALA A 181 -1.82 -8.28 21.31
C ALA A 181 -2.49 -6.96 21.70
N LEU A 182 -2.00 -5.80 21.22
CA LEU A 182 -2.62 -4.49 21.49
C LEU A 182 -4.02 -4.40 20.87
N ILE A 183 -4.17 -4.93 19.66
CA ILE A 183 -5.45 -4.97 18.94
C ILE A 183 -6.46 -5.82 19.71
N LEU A 184 -6.04 -7.00 20.19
CA LEU A 184 -6.90 -7.89 20.98
C LEU A 184 -7.33 -7.26 22.31
N GLN A 185 -6.45 -6.48 22.94
CA GLN A 185 -6.79 -5.73 24.15
C GLN A 185 -7.90 -4.69 23.89
N GLY A 186 -8.07 -4.24 22.65
CA GLY A 186 -9.18 -3.37 22.22
C GLY A 186 -9.04 -1.90 22.64
N ASP A 187 -7.94 -1.52 23.29
CA ASP A 187 -7.71 -0.16 23.79
C ASP A 187 -6.88 0.66 22.79
N PHE A 188 -7.56 1.17 21.76
CA PHE A 188 -6.92 1.89 20.66
C PHE A 188 -6.17 3.14 21.13
N GLU A 189 -6.77 3.95 21.99
CA GLU A 189 -6.15 5.20 22.46
C GLU A 189 -4.90 4.92 23.31
N ALA A 190 -4.92 3.89 24.17
CA ALA A 190 -3.74 3.48 24.91
C ALA A 190 -2.62 2.99 23.98
N ALA A 191 -2.95 2.17 22.97
CA ALA A 191 -1.98 1.68 22.00
C ALA A 191 -1.36 2.80 21.17
N LYS A 192 -2.19 3.74 20.69
CA LYS A 192 -1.75 4.92 19.95
C LYS A 192 -0.83 5.78 20.82
N LYS A 193 -1.26 6.14 22.04
CA LYS A 193 -0.47 6.94 22.97
C LYS A 193 0.89 6.31 23.29
N MET A 194 0.93 4.99 23.50
CA MET A 194 2.18 4.25 23.73
C MET A 194 3.18 4.48 22.58
N TRP A 195 2.72 4.37 21.33
CA TRP A 195 3.55 4.64 20.15
C TRP A 195 3.92 6.11 19.98
N GLU A 196 3.05 7.05 20.34
CA GLU A 196 3.34 8.49 20.27
C GLU A 196 4.38 8.93 21.33
N GLU A 197 4.48 8.22 22.44
CA GLU A 197 5.42 8.50 23.55
C GLU A 197 6.64 7.56 23.57
N ILE A 198 6.79 6.71 22.54
CA ILE A 198 7.84 5.70 22.46
C ILE A 198 9.21 6.34 22.26
N ASP A 199 10.23 5.80 22.93
CA ASP A 199 11.61 6.26 22.83
C ASP A 199 12.55 5.06 22.82
N THR A 200 13.63 5.15 22.06
CA THR A 200 14.61 4.07 21.91
C THR A 200 15.18 3.60 23.25
N LYS A 201 15.38 4.50 24.22
CA LYS A 201 15.92 4.16 25.55
C LYS A 201 14.95 3.35 26.39
N LYS A 202 13.64 3.45 26.12
CA LYS A 202 12.61 2.65 26.80
C LYS A 202 12.57 1.20 26.31
N ILE A 203 13.20 0.90 25.16
CA ILE A 203 13.15 -0.42 24.53
C ILE A 203 14.52 -1.10 24.54
N LEU A 204 15.58 -0.34 24.28
CA LEU A 204 16.95 -0.84 24.19
C LEU A 204 17.82 -0.20 25.27
N ALA A 205 18.52 -1.03 26.04
CA ALA A 205 19.47 -0.57 27.05
C ALA A 205 20.80 -0.13 26.39
N PHE A 206 20.80 1.06 25.77
CA PHE A 206 22.03 1.66 25.25
C PHE A 206 22.75 2.51 26.31
N PRO A 207 24.08 2.39 26.49
CA PRO A 207 24.87 3.42 27.14
C PRO A 207 25.06 4.59 26.14
N VAL A 208 24.21 5.61 26.22
CA VAL A 208 24.36 6.81 25.38
C VAL A 208 25.45 7.69 25.99
N ASN A 209 26.66 7.68 25.41
CA ASN A 209 27.63 8.74 25.69
C ASN A 209 27.13 10.04 25.05
N LYS A 210 26.78 11.02 25.88
CA LYS A 210 26.23 12.35 25.52
C LYS A 210 27.18 13.28 24.76
N THR A 211 28.34 12.80 24.33
CA THR A 211 29.37 13.61 23.69
C THR A 211 29.90 12.87 22.48
N THR A 212 29.36 13.15 21.30
CA THR A 212 30.09 13.10 20.01
C THR A 212 29.15 13.62 18.92
N ASN A 213 29.64 14.59 18.15
CA ASN A 213 28.90 15.35 17.13
C ASN A 213 28.09 14.46 16.17
N ASP A 214 26.92 14.96 15.74
CA ASP A 214 26.03 14.44 14.69
C ASP A 214 26.72 14.28 13.33
N THR A 215 27.73 13.42 13.26
CA THR A 215 28.60 13.23 12.11
C THR A 215 28.62 11.76 11.72
N PHE A 216 28.73 11.53 10.41
CA PHE A 216 28.72 10.22 9.74
C PHE A 216 29.65 9.18 10.39
N GLY A 217 30.81 9.61 10.90
CA GLY A 217 31.76 8.72 11.59
C GLY A 217 31.33 8.27 12.99
N GLY A 218 30.50 9.05 13.70
CA GLY A 218 30.01 8.73 15.04
C GLY A 218 28.96 7.61 15.03
N VAL A 219 28.06 7.62 14.04
CA VAL A 219 27.01 6.60 13.89
C VAL A 219 27.60 5.26 13.41
N LEU A 220 28.55 5.29 12.46
CA LEU A 220 29.22 4.08 11.96
C LEU A 220 30.11 3.39 13.01
N SER A 221 30.84 4.17 13.82
CA SER A 221 31.68 3.63 14.89
C SER A 221 30.84 2.98 16.01
N GLN A 222 29.65 3.51 16.31
CA GLN A 222 28.70 2.90 17.24
C GLN A 222 28.15 1.56 16.73
N VAL A 223 27.77 1.46 15.45
CA VAL A 223 27.27 0.20 14.84
C VAL A 223 28.36 -0.88 14.76
N GLY A 224 29.61 -0.48 14.47
CA GLY A 224 30.76 -1.39 14.44
C GLY A 224 31.14 -1.95 15.82
N ALA A 225 31.21 -1.08 16.83
CA ALA A 225 31.50 -1.49 18.22
C ALA A 225 30.36 -2.31 18.85
N PHE A 226 29.11 -2.06 18.44
CA PHE A 226 27.90 -2.78 18.85
C PHE A 226 27.88 -4.24 18.37
N THR A 227 28.25 -4.49 17.12
CA THR A 227 28.21 -5.85 16.54
C THR A 227 29.19 -6.79 17.23
N ILE A 228 30.36 -6.29 17.64
CA ILE A 228 31.40 -7.10 18.28
C ILE A 228 31.07 -7.37 19.76
N ASN A 229 30.63 -6.34 20.52
CA ASN A 229 30.29 -6.51 21.94
C ASN A 229 28.99 -7.29 22.17
N ALA A 230 27.92 -7.06 21.39
CA ALA A 230 26.64 -7.74 21.58
C ALA A 230 26.69 -9.24 21.26
N ILE A 231 27.58 -9.66 20.34
CA ILE A 231 27.85 -11.08 20.07
C ILE A 231 28.67 -11.69 21.22
N GLN A 232 29.59 -10.94 21.83
CA GLN A 232 30.40 -11.39 22.97
C GLN A 232 29.61 -11.50 24.29
N THR A 233 28.52 -10.75 24.46
CA THR A 233 27.71 -10.71 25.70
C THR A 233 26.36 -11.46 25.64
N LYS A 234 26.11 -12.27 24.60
CA LYS A 234 24.82 -12.97 24.36
C LYS A 234 23.60 -12.04 24.16
N GLY A 235 23.82 -10.85 23.59
CA GLY A 235 22.80 -9.86 23.26
C GLY A 235 22.57 -8.78 24.32
N VAL A 236 21.95 -7.66 23.94
CA VAL A 236 21.59 -6.58 24.88
C VAL A 236 20.40 -7.00 25.75
N SER A 237 20.40 -6.59 27.02
CA SER A 237 19.33 -6.89 27.98
C SER A 237 17.93 -6.54 27.45
N THR A 238 17.02 -7.51 27.51
CA THR A 238 15.61 -7.38 27.14
C THR A 238 14.73 -6.77 28.24
N LYS A 239 15.30 -6.43 29.40
CA LYS A 239 14.54 -5.88 30.55
C LYS A 239 13.65 -4.68 30.19
N PRO A 240 14.11 -3.65 29.44
CA PRO A 240 13.25 -2.51 29.12
C PRO A 240 12.02 -2.91 28.29
N LEU A 241 12.20 -3.80 27.31
CA LEU A 241 11.10 -4.35 26.52
C LEU A 241 10.15 -5.21 27.38
N GLN A 242 10.70 -6.01 28.29
CA GLN A 242 9.90 -6.81 29.22
C GLN A 242 9.06 -5.93 30.15
N GLU A 243 9.62 -4.85 30.68
CA GLU A 243 8.91 -3.84 31.48
C GLU A 243 7.83 -3.15 30.66
N LEU A 244 8.14 -2.72 29.42
CA LEU A 244 7.17 -2.13 28.52
C LEU A 244 5.99 -3.08 28.26
N ILE A 245 6.24 -4.37 28.00
CA ILE A 245 5.17 -5.37 27.83
C ILE A 245 4.35 -5.48 29.12
N ARG A 246 4.99 -5.58 30.28
CA ARG A 246 4.25 -5.68 31.56
C ARG A 246 3.36 -4.47 31.81
N ASP A 247 3.86 -3.27 31.51
CA ASP A 247 3.19 -2.02 31.86
C ASP A 247 2.14 -1.60 30.82
N THR A 248 2.25 -2.08 29.57
CA THR A 248 1.32 -1.75 28.48
C THR A 248 0.04 -2.61 28.48
N PHE A 249 0.14 -3.85 28.97
CA PHE A 249 -0.91 -4.85 28.80
C PHE A 249 -1.58 -5.23 30.13
N SER A 250 -2.91 -5.18 30.17
CA SER A 250 -3.71 -5.63 31.31
C SER A 250 -3.91 -7.14 31.28
N ALA A 251 -3.46 -7.84 32.32
CA ALA A 251 -3.65 -9.29 32.44
C ALA A 251 -5.13 -9.70 32.39
N GLU A 252 -6.03 -8.89 32.98
CA GLU A 252 -7.48 -9.13 32.98
C GLU A 252 -8.05 -9.04 31.56
N LYS A 253 -7.71 -7.98 30.82
CA LYS A 253 -8.14 -7.82 29.42
C LYS A 253 -7.60 -8.96 28.54
N MET A 254 -6.33 -9.32 28.71
CA MET A 254 -5.72 -10.42 27.94
C MET A 254 -6.31 -11.81 28.27
N GLN A 255 -6.94 -11.98 29.43
CA GLN A 255 -7.67 -13.21 29.78
C GLN A 255 -9.03 -13.31 29.06
N GLN A 256 -9.64 -12.18 28.71
CA GLN A 256 -10.97 -12.10 28.10
C GLN A 256 -10.95 -12.16 26.56
N VAL A 257 -9.77 -12.12 25.95
CA VAL A 257 -9.60 -12.17 24.49
C VAL A 257 -10.13 -13.48 23.92
N SER A 258 -11.10 -13.38 23.01
CA SER A 258 -11.70 -14.53 22.31
C SER A 258 -11.21 -14.68 20.86
N THR A 259 -10.83 -13.60 20.19
CA THR A 259 -10.31 -13.61 18.81
C THR A 259 -9.05 -14.46 18.71
N ASP A 260 -8.95 -15.27 17.65
CA ASP A 260 -7.80 -16.14 17.46
C ASP A 260 -6.55 -15.35 17.13
N PHE A 261 -5.47 -15.64 17.85
CA PHE A 261 -4.19 -14.96 17.67
C PHE A 261 -3.03 -15.92 17.72
N TYR A 262 -2.19 -15.85 16.68
CA TYR A 262 -0.99 -16.65 16.55
C TYR A 262 0.23 -15.75 16.39
N LEU A 263 1.26 -15.99 17.20
CA LEU A 263 2.55 -15.34 17.04
C LEU A 263 3.60 -16.32 16.53
N VAL A 264 4.61 -15.78 15.85
CA VAL A 264 5.75 -16.55 15.38
C VAL A 264 7.02 -16.17 16.14
N THR A 265 7.76 -17.18 16.56
CA THR A 265 9.12 -17.05 17.14
C THR A 265 10.03 -18.12 16.54
N THR A 266 11.34 -18.00 16.74
CA THR A 266 12.34 -18.97 16.26
C THR A 266 12.98 -19.67 17.46
N GLU A 267 12.82 -21.00 17.54
CA GLU A 267 13.41 -21.85 18.59
C GLU A 267 14.90 -22.13 18.30
N LEU A 268 15.75 -21.95 19.30
CA LEU A 268 17.17 -22.29 19.28
C LEU A 268 17.43 -23.63 19.99
N PRO A 269 18.51 -24.36 19.64
CA PRO A 269 19.56 -24.00 18.67
C PRO A 269 19.21 -24.36 17.21
N ASN A 270 18.17 -25.16 16.98
CA ASN A 270 17.84 -25.72 15.66
C ASN A 270 17.28 -24.70 14.66
N PHE A 271 17.06 -23.46 15.11
CA PHE A 271 16.57 -22.35 14.29
C PHE A 271 15.24 -22.67 13.60
N GLN A 272 14.33 -23.28 14.36
CA GLN A 272 13.05 -23.77 13.87
C GLN A 272 11.95 -22.73 14.07
N GLU A 273 11.08 -22.59 13.08
CA GLU A 273 9.86 -21.79 13.22
C GLU A 273 8.97 -22.40 14.30
N LYS A 274 8.50 -21.56 15.22
CA LYS A 274 7.54 -21.94 16.24
C LYS A 274 6.35 -21.00 16.20
N VAL A 275 5.19 -21.55 15.87
CA VAL A 275 3.90 -20.86 15.90
C VAL A 275 3.24 -21.12 17.24
N ILE A 276 2.85 -20.05 17.93
CA ILE A 276 2.24 -20.10 19.27
C ILE A 276 0.85 -19.51 19.20
N ARG A 277 -0.17 -20.29 19.57
CA ARG A 277 -1.53 -19.79 19.77
C ARG A 277 -1.59 -19.06 21.11
N PHE A 278 -1.82 -17.75 21.05
CA PHE A 278 -1.78 -16.84 22.19
C PHE A 278 -2.93 -17.07 23.18
N ASN A 279 -4.16 -17.23 22.67
CA ASN A 279 -5.39 -17.45 23.44
C ASN A 279 -5.61 -18.93 23.83
N GLY A 280 -4.58 -19.79 23.71
CA GLY A 280 -4.66 -21.23 23.99
C GLY A 280 -4.12 -21.64 25.35
N LYS A 281 -3.79 -22.94 25.51
CA LYS A 281 -3.22 -23.53 26.75
C LYS A 281 -1.94 -22.85 27.27
N GLN A 282 -1.32 -21.99 26.46
CA GLN A 282 -0.09 -21.27 26.80
C GLN A 282 -0.33 -19.83 27.27
N GLN A 283 -1.59 -19.44 27.48
CA GLN A 283 -1.97 -18.11 27.94
C GLN A 283 -1.23 -17.71 29.22
N SER A 284 -0.94 -18.63 30.16
CA SER A 284 -0.22 -18.27 31.40
C SER A 284 1.18 -17.68 31.19
N LYS A 285 1.80 -17.87 30.01
CA LYS A 285 3.13 -17.35 29.65
C LYS A 285 3.08 -16.36 28.47
N TRP A 286 1.93 -15.74 28.22
CA TRP A 286 1.70 -14.90 27.03
C TRP A 286 2.72 -13.76 26.89
N GLN A 287 3.13 -13.13 28.01
CA GLN A 287 4.16 -12.07 28.02
C GLN A 287 5.51 -12.58 27.52
N ASN A 288 5.91 -13.78 27.94
CA ASN A 288 7.18 -14.37 27.54
C ASN A 288 7.18 -14.70 26.05
N TRP A 289 6.04 -15.17 25.51
CA TRP A 289 5.92 -15.46 24.08
C TRP A 289 5.94 -14.19 23.21
N LEU A 290 5.33 -13.10 23.68
CA LEU A 290 5.47 -11.80 23.03
C LEU A 290 6.92 -11.32 23.05
N LEU A 291 7.59 -11.43 24.20
CA LEU A 291 9.00 -11.10 24.33
C LEU A 291 9.87 -11.94 23.37
N ALA A 292 9.66 -13.25 23.34
CA ALA A 292 10.35 -14.17 22.44
C ALA A 292 10.18 -13.82 20.96
N SER A 293 8.96 -13.46 20.54
CA SER A 293 8.70 -13.06 19.15
C SER A 293 9.43 -11.77 18.77
N ALA A 294 9.65 -10.86 19.72
CA ALA A 294 10.27 -9.54 19.50
C ALA A 294 11.77 -9.46 19.87
N SER A 295 12.36 -10.55 20.39
CA SER A 295 13.79 -10.64 20.74
C SER A 295 14.69 -10.68 19.49
N PHE A 296 14.96 -9.51 18.90
CA PHE A 296 15.78 -9.36 17.69
C PHE A 296 17.29 -9.47 17.97
N PHE A 297 17.83 -10.68 17.90
CA PHE A 297 19.25 -10.98 18.20
C PHE A 297 20.26 -10.45 17.14
N PRO A 298 21.43 -9.91 17.52
CA PRO A 298 21.97 -9.71 18.85
C PRO A 298 21.54 -8.38 19.50
N ALA A 299 20.71 -7.57 18.83
CA ALA A 299 20.24 -6.30 19.38
C ALA A 299 19.41 -6.46 20.65
N MET A 300 18.82 -7.64 20.85
CA MET A 300 18.15 -8.09 22.06
C MET A 300 18.54 -9.54 22.36
N ALA A 301 18.70 -9.86 23.64
CA ALA A 301 18.98 -11.22 24.08
C ALA A 301 17.82 -12.19 23.77
N ALA A 302 18.15 -13.47 23.57
CA ALA A 302 17.15 -14.52 23.41
C ALA A 302 16.28 -14.65 24.68
N ALA A 303 14.98 -14.89 24.50
CA ALA A 303 14.06 -15.16 25.59
C ALA A 303 14.14 -16.63 25.99
N GLU A 304 14.18 -16.91 27.29
CA GLU A 304 14.18 -18.27 27.81
C GLU A 304 12.77 -18.66 28.28
N ILE A 305 12.24 -19.76 27.75
CA ILE A 305 10.91 -20.28 28.10
C ILE A 305 10.99 -21.79 28.23
N ALA A 306 10.77 -22.30 29.46
CA ALA A 306 10.82 -23.73 29.76
C ALA A 306 12.12 -24.40 29.25
N ASP A 307 13.26 -23.85 29.70
CA ASP A 307 14.62 -24.34 29.41
C ASP A 307 15.02 -24.36 27.93
N LYS A 308 14.28 -23.63 27.10
CA LYS A 308 14.56 -23.41 25.69
C LYS A 308 14.71 -21.93 25.38
N TYR A 309 15.56 -21.63 24.39
CA TYR A 309 15.82 -20.27 23.95
C TYR A 309 15.05 -19.96 22.68
N TYR A 310 14.50 -18.75 22.63
CA TYR A 310 13.70 -18.25 21.53
C TYR A 310 14.17 -16.85 21.12
N VAL A 311 14.17 -16.60 19.81
CA VAL A 311 14.49 -15.30 19.22
C VAL A 311 13.40 -14.89 18.24
N ASP A 312 13.54 -13.70 17.66
CA ASP A 312 12.55 -13.08 16.78
C ASP A 312 12.01 -14.05 15.70
N GLY A 313 10.70 -14.04 15.45
CA GLY A 313 10.11 -14.89 14.42
C GLY A 313 10.55 -14.51 13.00
N GLY A 314 11.00 -13.27 12.80
CA GLY A 314 11.44 -12.71 11.53
C GLY A 314 12.62 -13.43 10.91
N TYR A 315 13.39 -14.21 11.69
CA TYR A 315 14.44 -15.07 11.14
C TYR A 315 13.91 -16.22 10.29
N ARG A 316 12.64 -16.61 10.43
CA ARG A 316 12.02 -17.72 9.69
C ARG A 316 10.81 -17.29 8.91
N ASN A 317 9.96 -16.46 9.49
CA ASN A 317 8.70 -16.05 8.89
C ASN A 317 8.27 -14.68 9.42
N ASN A 318 8.71 -13.64 8.70
CA ASN A 318 8.44 -12.25 9.03
C ASN A 318 7.00 -11.82 8.74
N ILE A 319 6.29 -12.51 7.85
CA ILE A 319 4.92 -12.19 7.43
C ILE A 319 4.12 -13.51 7.41
N PRO A 320 3.48 -13.89 8.53
CA PRO A 320 2.92 -15.23 8.75
C PRO A 320 1.58 -15.47 8.04
N VAL A 321 1.53 -15.26 6.73
CA VAL A 321 0.33 -15.46 5.88
C VAL A 321 -0.07 -16.93 5.81
N ASP A 322 0.91 -17.83 5.79
CA ASP A 322 0.68 -19.28 5.83
C ASP A 322 -0.07 -19.69 7.09
N VAL A 323 0.33 -19.15 8.25
CA VAL A 323 -0.36 -19.40 9.52
C VAL A 323 -1.81 -18.95 9.45
N ALA A 324 -2.09 -17.79 8.84
CA ALA A 324 -3.46 -17.31 8.67
C ALA A 324 -4.30 -18.27 7.79
N ILE A 325 -3.73 -18.70 6.66
CA ILE A 325 -4.38 -19.62 5.71
C ILE A 325 -4.65 -20.99 6.34
N GLU A 326 -3.69 -21.53 7.09
CA GLU A 326 -3.80 -22.81 7.80
C GLU A 326 -4.91 -22.79 8.85
N HIS A 327 -5.19 -21.63 9.43
CA HIS A 327 -6.22 -21.42 10.45
C HIS A 327 -7.52 -20.85 9.89
N GLY A 328 -7.80 -21.09 8.60
CA GLY A 328 -9.12 -20.88 8.02
C GLY A 328 -9.39 -19.48 7.47
N ALA A 329 -8.37 -18.61 7.33
CA ALA A 329 -8.57 -17.30 6.71
C ALA A 329 -9.13 -17.41 5.29
N THR A 330 -10.21 -16.68 5.02
CA THR A 330 -10.77 -16.49 3.67
C THR A 330 -10.24 -15.21 3.03
N GLU A 331 -9.94 -14.20 3.87
CA GLU A 331 -9.30 -12.95 3.48
C GLU A 331 -8.08 -12.70 4.37
N CYS A 332 -7.00 -12.18 3.81
CA CYS A 332 -5.84 -11.74 4.59
C CYS A 332 -5.54 -10.26 4.29
N ILE A 333 -5.66 -9.40 5.30
CA ILE A 333 -5.10 -8.05 5.29
C ILE A 333 -3.65 -8.14 5.77
N ILE A 334 -2.71 -8.10 4.84
CA ILE A 334 -1.27 -8.25 5.10
C ILE A 334 -0.66 -6.87 5.29
N VAL A 335 -0.22 -6.56 6.51
CA VAL A 335 0.45 -5.30 6.84
C VAL A 335 1.96 -5.49 6.82
N ASP A 336 2.58 -5.10 5.71
CA ASP A 336 4.02 -5.24 5.52
C ASP A 336 4.75 -3.92 5.78
N VAL A 337 5.42 -3.86 6.93
CA VAL A 337 6.23 -2.72 7.36
C VAL A 337 7.68 -2.77 6.82
N LYS A 338 7.96 -3.67 5.88
CA LYS A 338 9.25 -3.89 5.22
C LYS A 338 10.38 -4.16 6.21
N GLY A 339 10.10 -4.95 7.25
CA GLY A 339 11.07 -5.29 8.28
C GLY A 339 12.22 -6.19 7.79
N PRO A 340 13.32 -6.26 8.53
CA PRO A 340 14.43 -7.15 8.22
C PRO A 340 14.04 -8.57 8.66
N GLY A 341 13.84 -9.47 7.71
CA GLY A 341 13.47 -10.85 8.01
C GLY A 341 13.20 -11.67 6.76
N ILE A 342 13.04 -12.99 6.94
CA ILE A 342 12.72 -13.92 5.88
C ILE A 342 11.20 -13.90 5.66
N THR A 343 10.76 -13.50 4.47
CA THR A 343 9.38 -13.71 4.02
C THR A 343 9.27 -15.11 3.44
N LYS A 344 8.62 -16.02 4.18
CA LYS A 344 8.39 -17.40 3.75
C LYS A 344 7.52 -17.39 2.48
N PRO A 345 7.91 -18.10 1.41
CA PRO A 345 7.07 -18.19 0.22
C PRO A 345 5.82 -19.03 0.52
N VAL A 346 4.64 -18.45 0.28
CA VAL A 346 3.35 -19.11 0.55
C VAL A 346 2.57 -19.28 -0.76
N LYS A 347 2.09 -20.49 -1.02
CA LYS A 347 1.17 -20.75 -2.13
C LYS A 347 -0.25 -20.40 -1.67
N ILE A 348 -0.72 -19.21 -2.02
CA ILE A 348 -2.08 -18.77 -1.75
C ILE A 348 -3.03 -19.53 -2.67
N ARG A 349 -4.08 -20.13 -2.10
CA ARG A 349 -5.14 -20.80 -2.86
C ARG A 349 -6.01 -19.75 -3.57
N ASP A 350 -6.55 -20.07 -4.74
CA ASP A 350 -7.26 -19.08 -5.56
C ASP A 350 -8.52 -18.53 -4.89
N GLU A 351 -9.12 -19.27 -3.95
CA GLU A 351 -10.31 -18.85 -3.19
C GLU A 351 -10.01 -17.82 -2.10
N ILE A 352 -8.74 -17.65 -1.72
CA ILE A 352 -8.33 -16.76 -0.63
C ILE A 352 -7.95 -15.40 -1.20
N THR A 353 -8.53 -14.35 -0.63
CA THR A 353 -8.27 -12.98 -1.05
C THR A 353 -7.23 -12.34 -0.14
N CYS A 354 -6.01 -12.11 -0.65
CA CYS A 354 -4.97 -11.42 0.11
C CYS A 354 -4.78 -9.99 -0.39
N LEU A 355 -4.79 -9.04 0.54
CA LEU A 355 -4.54 -7.64 0.31
C LEU A 355 -3.30 -7.20 1.07
N THR A 356 -2.27 -6.73 0.37
CA THR A 356 -1.07 -6.20 1.00
C THR A 356 -1.13 -4.69 1.17
N LEU A 357 -1.05 -4.22 2.40
CA LEU A 357 -0.95 -2.81 2.79
C LEU A 357 0.53 -2.47 3.04
N GLN A 358 1.04 -1.53 2.25
CA GLN A 358 2.40 -1.02 2.31
C GLN A 358 2.40 0.47 1.95
N THR A 359 3.39 1.20 2.45
CA THR A 359 3.65 2.57 1.99
C THR A 359 4.87 2.63 1.05
N PRO A 360 4.87 3.48 0.01
CA PRO A 360 6.07 3.78 -0.78
C PRO A 360 7.07 4.65 -0.03
N TRP A 361 6.66 5.30 1.07
CA TRP A 361 7.55 6.07 1.93
C TRP A 361 8.39 5.18 2.83
N SER A 362 9.56 5.69 3.19
CA SER A 362 10.31 5.08 4.27
C SER A 362 9.60 5.35 5.60
N MET A 363 9.63 4.35 6.49
CA MET A 363 9.11 4.42 7.86
C MET A 363 10.23 4.64 8.90
N GLY A 364 11.47 4.87 8.45
CA GLY A 364 12.64 5.08 9.32
C GLY A 364 13.45 3.81 9.58
N ALA A 365 14.39 3.88 10.52
CA ALA A 365 15.21 2.72 10.92
C ALA A 365 14.43 1.78 11.86
N VAL A 366 14.70 0.48 11.76
CA VAL A 366 13.97 -0.57 12.49
C VAL A 366 14.20 -0.51 14.00
N LEU A 367 15.40 -0.12 14.45
CA LEU A 367 15.78 -0.08 15.86
C LEU A 367 15.79 1.35 16.44
N LEU A 368 15.27 2.32 15.69
CA LEU A 368 15.19 3.71 16.12
C LEU A 368 13.74 4.06 16.41
N PHE A 369 13.38 4.01 17.69
CA PHE A 369 12.05 4.33 18.19
C PHE A 369 11.99 5.80 18.58
N ASP A 370 11.08 6.52 17.93
CA ASP A 370 10.85 7.96 18.09
C ASP A 370 9.35 8.24 17.97
N GLY A 371 8.79 8.92 18.97
CA GLY A 371 7.37 9.22 19.04
C GLY A 371 6.88 10.09 17.89
N ALA A 372 7.65 11.12 17.51
CA ALA A 372 7.30 12.00 16.39
C ALA A 372 7.25 11.23 15.06
N ARG A 373 8.24 10.37 14.80
CA ARG A 373 8.22 9.45 13.65
C ARG A 373 7.04 8.48 13.69
N SER A 374 6.71 7.98 14.87
CA SER A 374 5.59 7.05 15.08
C SER A 374 4.24 7.69 14.73
N VAL A 375 4.01 8.96 15.12
CA VAL A 375 2.82 9.74 14.72
C VAL A 375 2.69 9.80 13.19
N GLN A 376 3.79 10.05 12.47
CA GLN A 376 3.75 10.08 11.00
C GLN A 376 3.44 8.70 10.41
N ASN A 377 4.06 7.64 10.94
CA ASN A 377 3.85 6.27 10.48
C ASN A 377 2.42 5.79 10.74
N ILE A 378 1.81 6.13 11.89
CA ILE A 378 0.39 5.87 12.18
C ILE A 378 -0.49 6.54 11.12
N LYS A 379 -0.27 7.82 10.82
CA LYS A 379 -1.03 8.52 9.78
C LYS A 379 -0.86 7.91 8.40
N LEU A 380 0.36 7.47 8.04
CA LEU A 380 0.61 6.75 6.80
C LEU A 380 -0.18 5.42 6.74
N GLY A 381 -0.17 4.65 7.84
CA GLY A 381 -0.96 3.41 7.95
C GLY A 381 -2.44 3.62 7.69
N TYR A 382 -3.00 4.65 8.33
CA TYR A 382 -4.39 5.03 8.15
C TYR A 382 -4.70 5.41 6.70
N LEU A 383 -3.95 6.35 6.13
CA LEU A 383 -4.20 6.90 4.80
C LEU A 383 -4.04 5.85 3.68
N GLU A 384 -3.01 5.00 3.75
CA GLU A 384 -2.83 3.92 2.77
C GLU A 384 -3.97 2.90 2.83
N THR A 385 -4.47 2.58 4.03
CA THR A 385 -5.60 1.67 4.19
C THR A 385 -6.88 2.27 3.60
N MET A 386 -7.14 3.55 3.84
CA MET A 386 -8.31 4.25 3.29
C MET A 386 -8.24 4.40 1.75
N LYS A 387 -7.03 4.51 1.18
CA LYS A 387 -6.82 4.46 -0.28
C LYS A 387 -7.14 3.10 -0.88
N ILE A 388 -6.62 2.04 -0.25
CA ILE A 388 -6.62 0.70 -0.84
C ILE A 388 -7.94 -0.03 -0.60
N ILE A 389 -8.47 -0.01 0.63
CA ILE A 389 -9.70 -0.72 1.00
C ILE A 389 -10.92 0.17 0.83
N GLY A 390 -10.85 1.39 1.39
CA GLY A 390 -11.98 2.32 1.34
C GLY A 390 -12.24 2.88 -0.06
N GLU A 391 -11.29 2.77 -0.99
CA GLU A 391 -11.28 3.37 -2.34
C GLU A 391 -11.63 4.88 -2.39
N LYS A 392 -11.66 5.54 -1.22
CA LYS A 392 -12.10 6.92 -1.02
C LYS A 392 -11.10 7.91 -1.58
N TYR A 393 -9.82 7.64 -1.35
CA TYR A 393 -8.73 8.56 -1.67
C TYR A 393 -7.94 8.12 -2.90
N LYS A 394 -7.24 9.06 -3.53
CA LYS A 394 -6.39 8.84 -4.72
C LYS A 394 -4.94 9.23 -4.44
N GLY A 395 -4.03 8.85 -5.34
CA GLY A 395 -2.60 9.11 -5.24
C GLY A 395 -1.77 7.87 -4.91
N HIS A 396 -0.48 7.91 -5.26
CA HIS A 396 0.46 6.84 -4.94
C HIS A 396 1.37 7.26 -3.80
N TRP A 397 2.10 8.36 -3.98
CA TRP A 397 3.02 8.88 -2.96
C TRP A 397 2.24 9.63 -1.88
N TYR A 398 1.26 10.43 -2.24
CA TYR A 398 0.45 11.22 -1.33
C TYR A 398 -0.98 10.66 -1.33
N THR A 399 -1.82 11.25 -0.48
CA THR A 399 -3.23 10.88 -0.36
C THR A 399 -4.08 12.11 -0.60
N PHE A 400 -4.95 12.02 -1.60
CA PHE A 400 -5.82 13.12 -2.02
C PHE A 400 -7.29 12.77 -1.85
N ASP A 401 -8.04 13.71 -1.26
CA ASP A 401 -9.50 13.67 -1.21
C ASP A 401 -10.08 14.29 -2.48
N GLU A 402 -10.01 13.52 -3.57
CA GLU A 402 -10.38 13.97 -4.90
C GLU A 402 -11.16 12.90 -5.65
N THR A 403 -12.06 13.37 -6.49
CA THR A 403 -12.77 12.50 -7.44
C THR A 403 -11.91 12.28 -8.69
N PHE A 404 -12.19 11.22 -9.43
CA PHE A 404 -11.50 11.00 -10.70
C PHE A 404 -11.78 12.13 -11.71
N ASP A 405 -13.00 12.68 -11.69
CA ASP A 405 -13.41 13.78 -12.55
C ASP A 405 -12.69 15.10 -12.22
N SER A 406 -12.54 15.44 -10.93
CA SER A 406 -11.80 16.65 -10.52
C SER A 406 -10.33 16.58 -10.95
N LEU A 407 -9.70 15.40 -10.84
CA LEU A 407 -8.33 15.16 -11.32
C LEU A 407 -8.22 15.31 -12.85
N ILE A 408 -9.19 14.79 -13.61
CA ILE A 408 -9.23 14.95 -15.07
C ILE A 408 -9.37 16.43 -15.44
N GLN A 409 -10.26 17.16 -14.77
CA GLN A 409 -10.48 18.59 -15.03
C GLN A 409 -9.21 19.41 -14.77
N PHE A 410 -8.55 19.19 -13.62
CA PHE A 410 -7.27 19.81 -13.30
C PHE A 410 -6.23 19.56 -14.40
N GLN A 411 -6.11 18.30 -14.84
CA GLN A 411 -5.18 17.93 -15.87
C GLN A 411 -5.52 18.55 -17.25
N GLN A 412 -6.80 18.64 -17.60
CA GLN A 412 -7.23 19.30 -18.83
C GLN A 412 -6.83 20.78 -18.84
N GLN A 413 -7.01 21.49 -17.71
CA GLN A 413 -6.56 22.87 -17.56
C GLN A 413 -5.04 22.99 -17.78
N PHE A 414 -4.26 22.06 -17.23
CA PHE A 414 -2.81 22.02 -17.43
C PHE A 414 -2.41 21.84 -18.90
N PHE A 415 -3.03 20.89 -19.62
CA PHE A 415 -2.72 20.68 -21.03
C PHE A 415 -3.24 21.80 -21.94
N THR A 416 -4.36 22.43 -21.59
CA THR A 416 -4.83 23.64 -22.28
C THR A 416 -3.83 24.78 -22.14
N TYR A 417 -3.31 25.01 -20.92
CA TYR A 417 -2.24 25.97 -20.68
C TYR A 417 -1.00 25.70 -21.56
N ILE A 418 -0.51 24.45 -21.59
CA ILE A 418 0.64 24.08 -22.43
C ILE A 418 0.38 24.39 -23.92
N LYS A 419 -0.82 24.05 -24.41
CA LYS A 419 -1.19 24.26 -25.81
C LYS A 419 -1.30 25.74 -26.15
N GLU A 420 -1.93 26.54 -25.29
CA GLU A 420 -2.16 27.97 -25.53
C GLU A 420 -0.88 28.80 -25.37
N THR A 421 -0.06 28.51 -24.35
CA THR A 421 1.16 29.27 -24.06
C THR A 421 2.33 28.88 -24.95
N TYR A 422 2.51 27.60 -25.25
CA TYR A 422 3.72 27.09 -25.92
C TYR A 422 3.46 26.47 -27.30
N GLN A 423 2.20 26.35 -27.73
CA GLN A 423 1.80 25.65 -28.97
C GLN A 423 2.35 24.21 -29.06
N LEU A 424 2.69 23.61 -27.92
CA LEU A 424 3.24 22.27 -27.81
C LEU A 424 2.12 21.24 -28.05
N LYS A 425 2.23 20.51 -29.16
CA LYS A 425 1.34 19.39 -29.44
C LYS A 425 1.87 18.13 -28.77
N LEU A 426 1.37 17.86 -27.57
CA LEU A 426 1.55 16.57 -26.90
C LEU A 426 0.59 15.53 -27.48
N TRP A 427 0.96 14.25 -27.38
CA TRP A 427 0.10 13.11 -27.73
C TRP A 427 -0.19 12.98 -29.24
N LEU A 428 0.74 13.40 -30.10
CA LEU A 428 0.58 13.36 -31.56
C LEU A 428 0.34 11.94 -32.10
N SER A 429 0.88 10.93 -31.43
CA SER A 429 0.63 9.52 -31.72
C SER A 429 0.47 8.70 -30.45
N VAL A 430 -0.20 7.55 -30.57
CA VAL A 430 -0.30 6.54 -29.49
C VAL A 430 1.08 6.07 -29.05
N GLU A 431 2.04 5.99 -29.99
CA GLU A 431 3.42 5.60 -29.68
C GLU A 431 4.15 6.65 -28.82
N GLN A 432 4.04 7.94 -29.18
CA GLN A 432 4.63 9.02 -28.39
C GLN A 432 4.03 9.03 -26.98
N LYS A 433 2.71 8.90 -26.87
CA LYS A 433 1.98 8.80 -25.60
C LYS A 433 2.52 7.67 -24.73
N ASN A 434 2.61 6.46 -25.29
CA ASN A 434 3.10 5.29 -24.58
C ASN A 434 4.57 5.44 -24.15
N LYS A 435 5.41 6.08 -24.97
CA LYS A 435 6.82 6.37 -24.64
C LYS A 435 6.94 7.33 -23.45
N ILE A 436 6.13 8.40 -23.40
CA ILE A 436 6.11 9.35 -22.29
C ILE A 436 5.62 8.66 -21.02
N CYS A 437 4.47 7.99 -21.05
CA CYS A 437 3.94 7.28 -19.89
C CYS A 437 4.94 6.22 -19.37
N LYS A 438 5.62 5.47 -20.25
CA LYS A 438 6.66 4.51 -19.86
C LYS A 438 7.83 5.16 -19.11
N LYS A 439 8.32 6.31 -19.59
CA LYS A 439 9.38 7.06 -18.89
C LYS A 439 8.91 7.58 -17.53
N MET A 440 7.69 8.11 -17.45
CA MET A 440 7.10 8.56 -16.19
C MET A 440 6.93 7.42 -15.19
N ARG A 441 6.44 6.24 -15.60
CA ARG A 441 6.33 5.04 -14.73
C ARG A 441 7.66 4.66 -14.10
N LYS A 442 8.77 4.78 -14.84
CA LYS A 442 10.11 4.44 -14.33
C LYS A 442 10.52 5.33 -13.15
N VAL A 443 10.12 6.59 -13.17
CA VAL A 443 10.39 7.58 -12.12
C VAL A 443 9.37 7.48 -10.98
N TYR A 444 8.09 7.46 -11.34
CA TYR A 444 6.97 7.46 -10.40
C TYR A 444 6.85 6.15 -9.59
N LYS A 445 7.33 5.03 -10.13
CA LYS A 445 7.30 3.68 -9.55
C LYS A 445 5.91 3.05 -9.39
N ASP A 446 4.91 3.62 -10.05
CA ASP A 446 3.56 3.08 -10.11
C ASP A 446 2.92 3.33 -11.49
N ARG A 447 1.68 2.89 -11.68
CA ARG A 447 0.94 3.00 -12.94
C ARG A 447 0.71 4.46 -13.33
N VAL A 448 1.21 4.83 -14.51
CA VAL A 448 0.95 6.13 -15.15
C VAL A 448 0.18 5.91 -16.45
N PHE A 449 -0.92 6.60 -16.58
CA PHE A 449 -1.79 6.62 -17.76
C PHE A 449 -2.23 8.06 -18.00
N THR A 450 -2.86 8.35 -19.13
CA THR A 450 -2.98 9.76 -19.55
C THR A 450 -3.83 10.60 -18.61
N GLU A 451 -4.88 10.05 -18.00
CA GLU A 451 -5.79 10.74 -17.10
C GLU A 451 -5.18 11.07 -15.73
N ASN A 452 -4.07 10.45 -15.33
CA ASN A 452 -3.44 10.69 -14.03
C ASN A 452 -2.10 11.44 -14.08
N ILE A 453 -1.65 11.89 -15.26
CA ILE A 453 -0.38 12.61 -15.43
C ILE A 453 -0.34 13.88 -14.58
N GLY A 454 -1.44 14.65 -14.52
CA GLY A 454 -1.52 15.85 -13.71
C GLY A 454 -1.21 15.57 -12.24
N LEU A 455 -1.87 14.56 -11.66
CA LEU A 455 -1.65 14.10 -10.30
C LEU A 455 -0.20 13.61 -10.09
N VAL A 456 0.30 12.77 -11.00
CA VAL A 456 1.68 12.25 -10.96
C VAL A 456 2.70 13.38 -10.90
N LEU A 457 2.52 14.43 -11.71
CA LEU A 457 3.43 15.58 -11.72
C LEU A 457 3.37 16.35 -10.39
N VAL A 458 2.17 16.60 -9.87
CA VAL A 458 1.98 17.26 -8.56
C VAL A 458 2.68 16.47 -7.44
N GLU A 459 2.49 15.15 -7.40
CA GLU A 459 3.14 14.29 -6.39
C GLU A 459 4.67 14.28 -6.52
N LEU A 460 5.21 14.20 -7.74
CA LEU A 460 6.64 14.26 -7.95
C LEU A 460 7.23 15.62 -7.53
N LEU A 461 6.52 16.71 -7.80
CA LEU A 461 6.93 18.04 -7.34
C LEU A 461 6.88 18.16 -5.82
N ALA A 462 5.80 17.69 -5.19
CA ALA A 462 5.63 17.69 -3.73
C ALA A 462 6.72 16.89 -3.03
N LYS A 463 7.05 15.72 -3.60
CA LYS A 463 8.14 14.87 -3.12
C LYS A 463 9.50 15.56 -3.23
N ASN A 464 9.78 16.23 -4.35
CA ASN A 464 11.03 16.98 -4.54
C ASN A 464 11.19 18.15 -3.56
N GLN A 465 10.08 18.73 -3.08
CA GLN A 465 10.05 19.79 -2.06
C GLN A 465 9.97 19.26 -0.61
N GLY A 466 9.99 17.93 -0.42
CA GLY A 466 9.94 17.31 0.91
C GLY A 466 8.65 17.62 1.68
N ILE A 467 7.52 17.73 1.00
CA ILE A 467 6.21 17.87 1.65
C ILE A 467 5.87 16.54 2.34
N SER A 468 5.35 16.60 3.58
CA SER A 468 4.98 15.39 4.34
C SER A 468 3.85 14.62 3.64
N ALA A 469 3.97 13.29 3.58
CA ALA A 469 2.92 12.43 3.04
C ALA A 469 1.92 11.94 4.09
N ALA A 470 2.17 12.21 5.37
CA ALA A 470 1.33 11.81 6.49
C ALA A 470 0.16 12.79 6.73
N LYS A 471 -0.43 13.30 5.65
CA LYS A 471 -1.56 14.23 5.67
C LYS A 471 -2.45 13.96 4.45
N LEU A 472 -3.75 14.15 4.63
CA LEU A 472 -4.74 14.19 3.56
C LEU A 472 -4.74 15.59 2.91
N TYR A 473 -4.70 15.63 1.59
CA TYR A 473 -4.65 16.87 0.81
C TYR A 473 -5.84 16.97 -0.16
N THR A 474 -6.22 18.18 -0.51
CA THR A 474 -6.84 18.44 -1.82
C THR A 474 -5.77 18.87 -2.82
N ILE A 475 -6.07 18.81 -4.11
CA ILE A 475 -5.12 19.28 -5.14
C ILE A 475 -4.83 20.76 -4.97
N GLU A 476 -5.84 21.57 -4.69
CA GLU A 476 -5.67 23.02 -4.51
C GLU A 476 -4.84 23.35 -3.25
N GLU A 477 -5.01 22.61 -2.15
CA GLU A 477 -4.13 22.74 -0.97
C GLU A 477 -2.67 22.43 -1.29
N MET A 478 -2.43 21.32 -2.01
CA MET A 478 -1.07 20.92 -2.41
C MET A 478 -0.43 21.97 -3.33
N ILE A 479 -1.19 22.50 -4.28
CA ILE A 479 -0.76 23.58 -5.18
C ILE A 479 -0.39 24.83 -4.38
N GLY A 480 -1.20 25.23 -3.40
CA GLY A 480 -0.90 26.36 -2.53
C GLY A 480 0.42 26.18 -1.76
N ILE A 481 0.70 24.98 -1.26
CA ILE A 481 1.99 24.68 -0.59
C ILE A 481 3.16 24.74 -1.59
N LEU A 482 2.98 24.15 -2.78
CA LEU A 482 4.00 24.14 -3.84
C LEU A 482 4.37 25.54 -4.33
N GLN A 483 3.44 26.49 -4.25
CA GLN A 483 3.66 27.91 -4.57
C GLN A 483 4.52 28.61 -3.50
N GLN A 484 4.25 28.36 -2.22
CA GLN A 484 4.91 29.05 -1.09
C GLN A 484 6.35 28.58 -0.84
N LYS A 485 6.65 27.30 -1.09
CA LYS A 485 7.94 26.68 -0.69
C LYS A 485 9.14 26.98 -1.60
N LYS A 486 9.11 28.04 -2.41
CA LYS A 486 10.20 28.39 -3.36
C LYS A 486 11.55 28.68 -2.69
N GLU A 487 11.60 28.99 -1.38
CA GLU A 487 12.84 29.49 -0.73
C GLU A 487 13.25 28.86 0.62
N MET A 488 12.49 27.93 1.22
CA MET A 488 12.89 27.34 2.51
C MET A 488 13.47 25.93 2.35
N LYS A 489 14.78 25.78 2.60
CA LYS A 489 15.39 24.49 2.98
C LYS A 489 14.75 24.05 4.31
N THR A 490 13.69 23.24 4.24
CA THR A 490 13.06 22.71 5.45
C THR A 490 14.01 21.68 6.10
N ASP A 491 14.25 21.81 7.41
CA ASP A 491 14.93 20.76 8.16
C ASP A 491 14.00 19.55 8.26
N LEU A 492 14.33 18.52 7.50
CA LEU A 492 13.53 17.29 7.40
C LEU A 492 13.38 16.57 8.74
N VAL A 493 14.28 16.83 9.69
CA VAL A 493 14.20 16.34 11.07
C VAL A 493 13.01 16.95 11.82
N GLU A 494 12.70 18.24 11.59
CA GLU A 494 11.52 18.89 12.19
C GLU A 494 10.20 18.40 11.58
N THR A 495 10.22 17.94 10.32
CA THR A 495 8.99 17.53 9.60
C THR A 495 8.68 16.04 9.73
N ILE A 496 9.71 15.18 9.81
CA ILE A 496 9.57 13.72 9.74
C ILE A 496 10.02 13.03 11.04
N GLY A 497 10.77 13.72 11.91
CA GLY A 497 11.47 13.12 13.05
C GLY A 497 12.85 12.61 12.66
N MET A 498 13.44 11.70 13.44
CA MET A 498 14.78 11.18 13.14
C MET A 498 14.83 10.41 11.81
N ILE A 499 15.81 10.74 10.97
CA ILE A 499 16.06 10.09 9.68
C ILE A 499 17.16 9.02 9.78
N SER A 500 16.96 7.89 9.10
CA SER A 500 17.96 6.82 9.00
C SER A 500 19.12 7.20 8.07
N VAL A 501 20.24 6.50 8.21
CA VAL A 501 21.43 6.66 7.34
C VAL A 501 21.10 6.46 5.86
N GLN A 502 20.22 5.49 5.53
CA GLN A 502 19.81 5.24 4.14
C GLN A 502 18.95 6.39 3.58
N GLU A 503 18.04 6.95 4.38
CA GLU A 503 17.25 8.12 4.01
C GLU A 503 18.14 9.34 3.82
N TRP A 504 19.13 9.53 4.69
CA TRP A 504 20.12 10.60 4.57
C TRP A 504 20.97 10.47 3.30
N LEU A 505 21.48 9.27 2.98
CA LEU A 505 22.24 9.02 1.75
C LEU A 505 21.41 9.27 0.50
N LYS A 506 20.14 8.84 0.51
CA LYS A 506 19.21 9.12 -0.59
C LYS A 506 18.98 10.62 -0.75
N LYS A 507 18.74 11.35 0.35
CA LYS A 507 18.61 12.80 0.33
C LYS A 507 19.87 13.47 -0.21
N TYR A 508 21.04 13.06 0.26
CA TYR A 508 22.32 13.59 -0.21
C TYR A 508 22.49 13.38 -1.72
N TYR A 509 22.15 12.19 -2.23
CA TYR A 509 22.13 11.94 -3.67
C TYR A 509 21.15 12.86 -4.40
N ASP A 510 19.91 12.96 -3.92
CA ASP A 510 18.86 13.78 -4.54
C ASP A 510 19.24 15.28 -4.55
N ASP A 511 19.85 15.78 -3.47
CA ASP A 511 20.19 17.19 -3.28
C ASP A 511 21.50 17.63 -3.97
N TYR A 512 22.50 16.75 -4.11
CA TYR A 512 23.84 17.16 -4.56
C TYR A 512 24.34 16.47 -5.84
N PHE A 513 23.80 15.30 -6.22
CA PHE A 513 24.29 14.60 -7.39
C PHE A 513 23.71 15.20 -8.68
N LEU A 514 24.57 15.61 -9.62
CA LEU A 514 24.16 16.32 -10.85
C LEU A 514 23.17 15.53 -11.73
N LEU A 515 23.23 14.19 -11.70
CA LEU A 515 22.29 13.35 -12.45
C LEU A 515 21.04 12.98 -11.64
N SER A 516 20.85 13.54 -10.44
CA SER A 516 19.59 13.38 -9.70
C SER A 516 18.45 14.07 -10.45
N GLU A 517 17.23 13.59 -10.28
CA GLU A 517 16.05 14.17 -10.95
C GLU A 517 15.84 15.63 -10.54
N LYS A 518 16.10 15.95 -9.27
CA LYS A 518 15.99 17.30 -8.71
C LYS A 518 17.02 18.25 -9.33
N GLN A 519 18.27 17.81 -9.47
CA GLN A 519 19.32 18.64 -10.09
C GLN A 519 19.14 18.77 -11.60
N GLN A 520 18.68 17.73 -12.29
CA GLN A 520 18.32 17.81 -13.71
C GLN A 520 17.18 18.80 -13.95
N LEU A 521 16.15 18.79 -13.10
CA LEU A 521 15.05 19.74 -13.17
C LEU A 521 15.55 21.17 -12.92
N ALA A 522 16.37 21.39 -11.89
CA ALA A 522 16.96 22.71 -11.60
C ALA A 522 17.82 23.24 -12.76
N ALA A 523 18.67 22.39 -13.35
CA ALA A 523 19.50 22.73 -14.50
C ALA A 523 18.64 23.09 -15.73
N LEU A 524 17.59 22.31 -15.99
CA LEU A 524 16.66 22.59 -17.09
C LEU A 524 15.92 23.90 -16.90
N THR A 525 15.45 24.19 -15.68
CA THR A 525 14.81 25.47 -15.34
C THR A 525 15.75 26.65 -15.60
N SER A 526 17.01 26.56 -15.18
CA SER A 526 18.01 27.60 -15.40
C SER A 526 18.35 27.80 -16.88
N LEU A 527 18.49 26.70 -17.63
CA LEU A 527 18.73 26.73 -19.07
C LEU A 527 17.58 27.39 -19.84
N LEU A 528 16.33 27.14 -19.46
CA LEU A 528 15.17 27.70 -20.16
C LEU A 528 14.84 29.12 -19.70
N ALA A 529 15.21 29.51 -18.48
CA ALA A 529 15.10 30.90 -18.02
C ALA A 529 16.07 31.85 -18.76
N SER A 530 17.20 31.34 -19.25
CA SER A 530 18.18 32.14 -20.00
C SER A 530 17.87 32.30 -21.49
N ASN A 531 16.92 31.51 -22.03
CA ASN A 531 16.58 31.46 -23.46
C ASN A 531 15.07 31.63 -23.70
N GLU A 532 14.45 32.69 -23.16
CA GLU A 532 13.00 32.90 -23.25
C GLU A 532 12.45 32.92 -24.69
N GLN A 533 13.17 33.52 -25.64
CA GLN A 533 12.72 33.65 -27.04
C GLN A 533 12.68 32.30 -27.79
N GLU A 534 13.56 31.35 -27.45
CA GLU A 534 13.63 30.02 -28.07
C GLU A 534 13.01 28.91 -27.22
N LYS A 535 12.47 29.26 -26.04
CA LYS A 535 11.99 28.31 -25.03
C LYS A 535 11.00 27.30 -25.60
N ALA A 536 10.04 27.74 -26.41
CA ALA A 536 9.05 26.85 -27.04
C ALA A 536 9.70 25.81 -27.97
N GLN A 537 10.71 26.19 -28.74
CA GLN A 537 11.42 25.31 -29.67
C GLN A 537 12.30 24.29 -28.91
N TRP A 538 12.95 24.74 -27.84
CA TRP A 538 13.69 23.85 -26.94
C TRP A 538 12.77 22.84 -26.24
N LEU A 539 11.63 23.28 -25.71
CA LEU A 539 10.64 22.41 -25.09
C LEU A 539 10.13 21.35 -26.07
N ALA A 540 9.85 21.72 -27.32
CA ALA A 540 9.40 20.80 -28.36
C ALA A 540 10.44 19.71 -28.67
N THR A 541 11.73 20.05 -28.59
CA THR A 541 12.83 19.09 -28.81
C THR A 541 13.07 18.21 -27.58
N LEU A 542 12.98 18.78 -26.39
CA LEU A 542 13.32 18.11 -25.13
C LEU A 542 12.22 17.20 -24.64
N VAL A 543 10.95 17.44 -24.98
CA VAL A 543 9.83 16.63 -24.47
C VAL A 543 9.96 15.15 -24.83
N ASP A 544 10.52 14.80 -25.99
CA ASP A 544 10.73 13.38 -26.36
C ASP A 544 11.94 12.76 -25.65
N LYS A 545 12.95 13.58 -25.30
CA LYS A 545 14.20 13.16 -24.66
C LYS A 545 14.04 13.05 -23.14
N LEU A 546 13.54 14.11 -22.49
CA LEU A 546 13.38 14.28 -21.05
C LEU A 546 11.93 14.67 -20.68
N PRO A 547 10.92 13.83 -21.01
CA PRO A 547 9.52 14.21 -20.82
C PRO A 547 9.15 14.49 -19.37
N VAL A 548 9.75 13.78 -18.41
CA VAL A 548 9.41 13.92 -16.99
C VAL A 548 9.79 15.32 -16.51
N GLN A 549 11.05 15.71 -16.75
CA GLN A 549 11.59 17.02 -16.35
C GLN A 549 10.89 18.17 -17.08
N VAL A 550 10.64 18.01 -18.39
CA VAL A 550 9.93 19.02 -19.18
C VAL A 550 8.51 19.23 -18.67
N LEU A 551 7.76 18.15 -18.42
CA LEU A 551 6.39 18.26 -17.91
C LEU A 551 6.35 18.78 -16.47
N GLN A 552 7.32 18.44 -15.62
CA GLN A 552 7.45 19.02 -14.27
C GLN A 552 7.69 20.53 -14.32
N LEU A 553 8.58 20.99 -15.20
CA LEU A 553 8.83 22.42 -15.40
C LEU A 553 7.55 23.14 -15.85
N LEU A 554 6.87 22.61 -16.86
CA LEU A 554 5.61 23.18 -17.34
C LEU A 554 4.54 23.20 -16.24
N MET A 555 4.49 22.17 -15.40
CA MET A 555 3.57 22.11 -14.25
C MET A 555 3.91 23.17 -13.21
N ILE A 556 5.19 23.40 -12.91
CA ILE A 556 5.63 24.48 -12.02
C ILE A 556 5.15 25.85 -12.52
N GLU A 557 5.28 26.11 -13.82
CA GLU A 557 4.84 27.38 -14.43
C GLU A 557 3.32 27.51 -14.46
N PHE A 558 2.60 26.44 -14.78
CA PHE A 558 1.15 26.39 -14.69
C PHE A 558 0.63 26.69 -13.27
N ILE A 559 1.28 26.11 -12.25
CA ILE A 559 0.94 26.37 -10.85
C ILE A 559 1.16 27.85 -10.49
N GLN A 560 2.21 28.49 -11.02
CA GLN A 560 2.50 29.90 -10.76
C GLN A 560 1.54 30.86 -11.47
N THR A 561 1.08 30.54 -12.69
CA THR A 561 0.12 31.40 -13.40
C THR A 561 -1.27 31.41 -12.74
N ARG A 562 -1.63 30.35 -12.00
CA ARG A 562 -2.84 30.30 -11.18
C ARG A 562 -2.79 31.22 -9.95
N SER A 563 -1.62 31.66 -9.50
CA SER A 563 -1.48 32.60 -8.36
C SER A 563 -1.77 34.07 -8.73
N GLY A 564 -1.86 34.39 -10.02
CA GLY A 564 -2.04 35.75 -10.54
C GLY A 564 -3.50 36.14 -10.84
N LYS A 565 -4.47 35.30 -10.47
CA LYS A 565 -5.91 35.58 -10.48
C LYS A 565 -6.43 35.45 -9.06
#